data_AF-A0A7S3CI73-F1
#
_entry.id   AF-A0A7S3CI73-F1
#
_cell.length_a   1.000
_cell.length_b   1.000
_cell.length_c   1.000
_cell.angle_alpha   90.00
_cell.angle_beta   90.00
_cell.angle_gamma   90.00
#
_symmetry.space_group_name_H-M   'P 1'
#
loop_
_entity.id
_entity.type
_entity.pdbx_description
1 polymer ?
#
loop_
_entity_poly.entity_id
_entity_poly.type
_entity_poly.pdbx_seq_one_letter_code
_entity_poly.pdbx_strand_id
1 'polypeptide(L)'
;MPRETTPLIGKPGHARSLYDRAADWVVSYPATSVVLGVLGLLAATTAIVVPVEWSELETGTPPVCSKGGITAVLGPGTEAQRLFVFSGNTKHGQLLSESKTFGVDDGVWRRPSIVGDAEFGEPSPRWKAVAVSSASGSQVVLFGGETKTRYASDLWVLDASEGDSRWSFVQLAENATVPVARKAAA
;
A
#
# COMPACT_ATOMS: atom_id res chain seq x y z
N MET A 1 79.84 3.02 -35.63
CA MET A 1 79.13 4.19 -35.09
C MET A 1 78.84 5.13 -36.26
N PRO A 2 77.65 5.74 -36.41
CA PRO A 2 76.63 6.09 -35.40
C PRO A 2 75.25 5.48 -35.75
N ARG A 3 74.13 5.61 -35.04
CA ARG A 3 73.68 5.89 -33.66
C ARG A 3 72.23 5.40 -33.62
N GLU A 4 71.78 4.93 -32.46
CA GLU A 4 70.39 4.56 -32.14
C GLU A 4 69.39 5.68 -32.46
N THR A 5 68.12 5.32 -32.65
CA THR A 5 67.02 5.87 -31.84
C THR A 5 65.90 4.85 -31.66
N THR A 6 65.94 4.12 -30.54
CA THR A 6 64.73 3.66 -29.86
C THR A 6 64.05 4.87 -29.23
N PRO A 7 62.74 5.06 -29.33
CA PRO A 7 62.01 5.82 -28.32
C PRO A 7 61.53 4.85 -27.24
N LEU A 8 62.33 4.70 -26.18
CA LEU A 8 61.82 4.41 -24.84
C LEU A 8 61.25 5.72 -24.30
N ILE A 9 59.98 5.70 -23.85
CA ILE A 9 59.45 6.31 -22.62
C ILE A 9 57.93 6.22 -22.69
N GLY A 10 57.37 5.28 -21.92
CA GLY A 10 55.96 5.29 -21.56
C GLY A 10 55.66 6.38 -20.55
N LYS A 11 54.37 6.74 -20.41
CA LYS A 11 53.84 7.42 -19.23
C LYS A 11 52.35 7.06 -19.01
N PRO A 12 51.85 7.23 -17.77
CA PRO A 12 51.01 6.26 -17.06
C PRO A 12 49.52 6.62 -17.05
N GLY A 13 48.69 5.67 -16.61
CA GLY A 13 47.40 5.99 -16.00
C GLY A 13 46.14 5.66 -16.80
N HIS A 14 46.10 4.55 -17.55
CA HIS A 14 44.81 3.98 -17.91
C HIS A 14 44.41 3.03 -16.79
N ALA A 15 43.60 3.53 -15.84
CA ALA A 15 42.87 2.67 -14.94
C ALA A 15 42.02 1.73 -15.82
N ARG A 16 42.50 0.51 -16.07
CA ARG A 16 41.72 -0.51 -16.77
C ARG A 16 40.41 -0.65 -16.02
N SER A 17 39.30 -0.62 -16.75
CA SER A 17 37.99 -0.75 -16.14
C SER A 17 37.93 -2.06 -15.36
N LEU A 18 37.10 -2.10 -14.32
CA LEU A 18 36.87 -3.35 -13.59
C LEU A 18 36.39 -4.46 -14.52
N TYR A 19 35.71 -4.09 -15.60
CA TYR A 19 35.25 -4.98 -16.65
C TYR A 19 36.42 -5.62 -17.43
N ASP A 20 37.39 -4.83 -17.89
CA ASP A 20 38.54 -5.35 -18.66
C ASP A 20 39.39 -6.30 -17.82
N ARG A 21 39.57 -5.96 -16.54
CA ARG A 21 40.29 -6.82 -15.60
C ARG A 21 39.53 -8.09 -15.28
N ALA A 22 38.20 -8.04 -15.20
CA ALA A 22 37.37 -9.22 -15.01
C ALA A 22 37.37 -10.13 -16.24
N ALA A 23 37.32 -9.55 -17.45
CA ALA A 23 37.37 -10.29 -18.71
C ALA A 23 38.69 -11.05 -18.89
N ASP A 24 39.84 -10.39 -18.65
CA ASP A 24 41.16 -11.03 -18.68
C ASP A 24 41.26 -12.20 -17.69
N TRP A 25 40.62 -12.07 -16.52
CA TRP A 25 40.63 -13.09 -15.47
C TRP A 25 39.75 -14.30 -15.82
N VAL A 26 38.58 -14.07 -16.43
CA VAL A 26 37.67 -15.13 -16.90
C VAL A 26 38.30 -16.00 -17.98
N VAL A 27 39.07 -15.39 -18.89
CA VAL A 27 39.80 -16.11 -19.93
C VAL A 27 40.96 -16.93 -19.35
N SER A 28 41.65 -16.38 -18.34
CA SER A 28 42.83 -17.01 -17.74
C SER A 28 42.48 -18.15 -16.77
N TYR A 29 41.30 -18.11 -16.14
CA TYR A 29 40.88 -19.06 -15.11
C TYR A 29 39.42 -19.51 -15.28
N PRO A 30 39.06 -20.18 -16.39
CA PRO A 30 37.68 -20.42 -16.77
C PRO A 30 36.91 -21.27 -15.75
N ALA A 31 37.53 -22.31 -15.18
CA ALA A 31 36.90 -23.15 -14.14
C ALA A 31 36.65 -22.36 -12.85
N THR A 32 37.61 -21.54 -12.42
CA THR A 32 37.50 -20.71 -11.21
C THR A 32 36.46 -19.61 -11.39
N SER A 33 36.33 -19.06 -12.59
CA SER A 33 35.33 -18.04 -12.92
C SER A 33 33.91 -18.58 -12.96
N VAL A 34 33.69 -19.81 -13.43
CA VAL A 34 32.39 -20.47 -13.33
C VAL A 34 32.03 -20.72 -11.86
N VAL A 35 32.97 -21.22 -11.06
CA VAL A 35 32.73 -21.46 -9.63
C VAL A 35 32.44 -20.16 -8.89
N LEU A 36 33.21 -19.10 -9.11
CA LEU A 36 32.97 -17.79 -8.48
C LEU A 36 31.69 -17.12 -8.98
N GLY A 37 31.35 -17.29 -10.26
CA GLY A 37 30.08 -16.81 -10.81
C GLY A 37 28.89 -17.53 -10.19
N VAL A 38 28.94 -18.86 -10.07
CA VAL A 38 27.89 -19.67 -9.42
C VAL A 38 27.81 -19.36 -7.93
N LEU A 39 28.93 -19.22 -7.22
CA LEU A 39 28.95 -18.83 -5.82
C LEU A 39 28.44 -17.40 -5.60
N GLY A 40 28.76 -16.47 -6.51
CA GLY A 40 28.25 -15.10 -6.49
C GLY A 40 26.75 -15.06 -6.75
N LEU A 41 26.25 -15.87 -7.69
CA LEU A 41 24.82 -16.01 -7.96
C LEU A 41 24.09 -16.65 -6.78
N LEU A 42 24.66 -17.72 -6.19
CA LEU A 42 24.11 -18.36 -4.99
C LEU A 42 24.08 -17.38 -3.83
N ALA A 43 25.16 -16.64 -3.57
CA ALA A 43 25.22 -15.61 -2.54
C ALA A 43 24.19 -14.50 -2.79
N ALA A 44 24.03 -14.04 -4.03
CA ALA A 44 22.99 -13.07 -4.39
C ALA A 44 21.57 -13.63 -4.17
N THR A 45 21.32 -14.89 -4.51
CA THR A 45 20.00 -15.53 -4.30
C THR A 45 19.71 -15.91 -2.85
N THR A 46 20.74 -16.20 -2.04
CA THR A 46 20.59 -16.58 -0.62
C THR A 46 20.64 -15.39 0.33
N ALA A 47 21.22 -14.26 -0.08
CA ALA A 47 21.25 -13.02 0.70
C ALA A 47 19.97 -12.17 0.55
N ILE A 48 19.07 -12.50 -0.39
CA ILE A 48 17.74 -11.87 -0.46
C ILE A 48 16.77 -12.68 0.40
N VAL A 49 17.11 -12.84 1.67
CA VAL A 49 16.10 -13.01 2.71
C VAL A 49 15.91 -11.62 3.26
N VAL A 50 14.98 -10.85 2.69
CA VAL A 50 14.54 -9.61 3.32
C VAL A 50 13.81 -10.04 4.58
N PRO A 51 14.36 -9.82 5.79
CA PRO A 51 13.65 -10.17 7.00
C PRO A 51 12.37 -9.32 7.03
N VAL A 52 11.22 -9.99 7.10
CA VAL A 52 9.95 -9.30 7.34
C VAL A 52 9.97 -8.89 8.80
N GLU A 53 10.42 -7.68 9.06
CA GLU A 53 10.41 -7.08 10.39
C GLU A 53 9.18 -6.20 10.55
N TRP A 54 8.50 -6.34 11.69
CA TRP A 54 7.43 -5.43 12.06
C TRP A 54 8.06 -4.09 12.46
N SER A 55 7.63 -3.01 11.79
CA SER A 55 7.94 -1.65 12.20
C SER A 55 6.66 -0.90 12.54
N GLU A 56 6.70 -0.15 13.63
CA GLU A 56 5.64 0.79 13.97
C GLU A 56 5.83 2.08 13.18
N LEU A 57 4.75 2.59 12.58
CA LEU A 57 4.79 3.81 11.77
C LEU A 57 4.53 5.02 12.69
N GLU A 58 5.57 5.81 12.97
CA GLU A 58 5.51 7.02 13.83
C GLU A 58 4.89 8.24 13.13
N THR A 59 3.75 8.06 12.50
CA THR A 59 3.22 9.05 11.57
C THR A 59 1.89 9.60 12.03
N GLY A 60 1.82 10.93 12.22
CA GLY A 60 0.59 11.72 12.27
C GLY A 60 -0.37 11.48 13.44
N THR A 61 -1.63 11.88 13.24
CA THR A 61 -2.74 11.70 14.19
C THR A 61 -3.72 10.64 13.66
N PRO A 62 -3.55 9.36 14.03
CA PRO A 62 -4.46 8.30 13.61
C PRO A 62 -5.90 8.57 14.08
N PRO A 63 -6.91 7.95 13.44
CA PRO A 63 -8.29 8.10 13.87
C PRO A 63 -8.48 7.75 15.36
N VAL A 64 -9.26 8.56 16.07
CA VAL A 64 -9.49 8.40 17.52
C VAL A 64 -10.45 7.23 17.76
N CYS A 65 -9.94 6.01 17.75
CA CYS A 65 -10.69 4.81 18.07
C CYS A 65 -10.02 4.10 19.25
N SER A 66 -10.81 3.69 20.24
CA SER A 66 -10.29 3.00 21.43
C SER A 66 -10.93 1.64 21.69
N LYS A 67 -12.04 1.28 21.01
CA LYS A 67 -12.71 -0.02 21.17
C LYS A 67 -12.77 -0.86 19.87
N GLY A 68 -12.13 -0.42 18.80
CA GLY A 68 -12.08 -1.14 17.53
C GLY A 68 -13.40 -1.13 16.76
N GLY A 69 -13.60 -2.13 15.90
CA GLY A 69 -14.71 -2.21 14.94
C GLY A 69 -14.72 -1.07 13.93
N ILE A 70 -13.52 -0.57 13.67
CA ILE A 70 -13.19 0.24 12.52
C ILE A 70 -13.17 -0.70 11.31
N THR A 71 -13.57 -0.17 10.17
CA THR A 71 -13.43 -0.87 8.90
C THR A 71 -12.31 -0.19 8.13
N ALA A 72 -11.30 -0.97 7.74
CA ALA A 72 -10.18 -0.47 6.97
C ALA A 72 -10.10 -1.22 5.63
N VAL A 73 -9.89 -0.49 4.55
CA VAL A 73 -9.84 -1.04 3.19
C VAL A 73 -8.78 -0.32 2.38
N LEU A 74 -8.02 -1.10 1.63
CA LEU A 74 -7.06 -0.56 0.68
C LEU A 74 -7.82 -0.12 -0.57
N GLY A 75 -7.77 1.17 -0.85
CA GLY A 75 -8.40 1.81 -1.99
C GLY A 75 -7.38 2.51 -2.88
N PRO A 76 -7.87 3.13 -3.95
CA PRO A 76 -7.04 3.87 -4.88
C PRO A 76 -6.63 5.19 -4.23
N GLY A 77 -5.57 5.79 -4.72
CA GLY A 77 -5.32 7.19 -4.48
C GLY A 77 -4.77 7.82 -5.74
N THR A 78 -4.89 9.14 -5.81
CA THR A 78 -4.49 9.97 -6.97
C THR A 78 -3.02 9.77 -7.38
N GLU A 79 -2.17 9.32 -6.46
CA GLU A 79 -0.74 9.09 -6.71
C GLU A 79 -0.25 7.72 -6.22
N ALA A 80 -0.98 7.09 -5.29
CA ALA A 80 -0.54 5.97 -4.46
C ALA A 80 -1.74 5.24 -3.88
N GLN A 81 -1.60 3.95 -3.53
CA GLN A 81 -2.65 3.26 -2.77
C GLN A 81 -2.86 3.92 -1.41
N ARG A 82 -4.12 3.99 -0.97
CA ARG A 82 -4.50 4.62 0.30
C ARG A 82 -5.31 3.65 1.14
N LEU A 83 -4.95 3.51 2.41
CA LEU A 83 -5.77 2.80 3.36
C LEU A 83 -6.86 3.75 3.85
N PHE A 84 -8.10 3.47 3.49
CA PHE A 84 -9.25 4.17 4.01
C PHE A 84 -9.71 3.52 5.31
N VAL A 85 -9.99 4.37 6.29
CA VAL A 85 -10.38 3.96 7.63
C VAL A 85 -11.67 4.69 7.97
N PHE A 86 -12.75 3.92 8.13
CA PHE A 86 -14.09 4.41 8.41
C PHE A 86 -14.65 3.76 9.66
N SER A 87 -15.66 4.40 10.24
CA SER A 87 -16.45 3.81 11.32
C SER A 87 -15.61 3.55 12.58
N GLY A 88 -16.27 3.22 13.68
CA GLY A 88 -15.56 2.86 14.90
C GLY A 88 -16.27 3.34 16.15
N ASN A 89 -15.73 2.88 17.27
CA ASN A 89 -16.29 3.14 18.59
C ASN A 89 -15.21 3.68 19.53
N THR A 90 -15.50 4.81 20.17
CA THR A 90 -14.63 5.39 21.19
C THR A 90 -14.80 4.69 22.54
N LYS A 91 -13.92 4.99 23.50
CA LYS A 91 -13.89 4.43 24.85
C LYS A 91 -15.25 4.53 25.56
N HIS A 92 -15.99 5.61 25.28
CA HIS A 92 -17.28 5.92 25.90
C HIS A 92 -18.50 5.48 25.09
N GLY A 93 -18.32 4.66 24.04
CA GLY A 93 -19.45 4.16 23.25
C GLY A 93 -19.89 5.10 22.13
N GLN A 94 -19.18 6.21 21.89
CA GLN A 94 -19.52 7.12 20.80
C GLN A 94 -19.13 6.49 19.47
N LEU A 95 -20.10 6.39 18.57
CA LEU A 95 -19.87 5.98 17.19
C LEU A 95 -19.29 7.14 16.39
N LEU A 96 -18.30 6.85 15.56
CA LEU A 96 -17.65 7.83 14.69
C LEU A 96 -17.98 7.60 13.23
N SER A 97 -18.13 8.68 12.47
CA SER A 97 -18.17 8.69 10.99
C SER A 97 -16.92 9.34 10.40
N GLU A 98 -15.94 9.75 11.22
CA GLU A 98 -14.70 10.32 10.70
C GLU A 98 -14.03 9.33 9.75
N SER A 99 -13.68 9.83 8.57
CA SER A 99 -12.89 9.13 7.58
C SER A 99 -11.44 9.61 7.66
N LYS A 100 -10.51 8.67 7.66
CA LYS A 100 -9.07 8.95 7.59
C LYS A 100 -8.47 8.11 6.48
N THR A 101 -7.51 8.69 5.77
CA THR A 101 -6.71 7.98 4.76
C THR A 101 -5.26 7.97 5.19
N PHE A 102 -4.62 6.82 5.04
CA PHE A 102 -3.17 6.68 5.20
C PHE A 102 -2.55 6.45 3.82
N GLY A 103 -1.59 7.30 3.43
CA GLY A 103 -0.80 7.09 2.23
C GLY A 103 0.23 6.00 2.49
N VAL A 104 0.17 4.90 1.73
CA VAL A 104 1.07 3.75 1.97
C VAL A 104 2.52 4.10 1.64
N ASP A 105 2.74 4.93 0.61
CA ASP A 105 4.08 5.26 0.13
C ASP A 105 4.78 6.35 0.97
N ASP A 106 4.02 7.33 1.45
CA ASP A 106 4.56 8.45 2.24
C ASP A 106 4.37 8.28 3.75
N GLY A 107 3.57 7.30 4.15
CA GLY A 107 3.25 7.04 5.54
C GLY A 107 2.42 8.14 6.21
N VAL A 108 1.70 9.01 5.49
CA VAL A 108 1.05 10.17 6.12
C VAL A 108 -0.46 10.01 6.24
N TRP A 109 -0.99 10.26 7.46
CA TRP A 109 -2.43 10.35 7.72
C TRP A 109 -3.01 11.68 7.23
N ARG A 110 -4.13 11.59 6.51
CA ARG A 110 -4.87 12.72 5.98
C ARG A 110 -6.36 12.58 6.26
N ARG A 111 -7.06 13.70 6.32
CA ARG A 111 -8.52 13.71 6.21
C ARG A 111 -8.87 13.83 4.72
N PRO A 112 -9.52 12.83 4.13
CA PRO A 112 -10.00 12.94 2.75
C PRO A 112 -11.13 13.97 2.67
N SER A 113 -11.19 14.69 1.55
CA SER A 113 -12.40 15.41 1.14
C SER A 113 -13.37 14.35 0.61
N ILE A 114 -14.45 14.12 1.36
CA ILE A 114 -15.52 13.21 0.96
C ILE A 114 -16.81 13.99 0.85
N VAL A 115 -17.48 13.84 -0.28
CA VAL A 115 -18.79 14.43 -0.55
C VAL A 115 -19.87 13.38 -0.31
N GLY A 116 -20.91 13.75 0.42
CA GLY A 116 -22.08 12.89 0.62
C GLY A 116 -22.89 12.65 -0.66
N ASP A 117 -23.73 11.63 -0.60
CA ASP A 117 -24.83 11.43 -1.53
C ASP A 117 -25.76 12.66 -1.50
N ALA A 118 -26.29 13.04 -2.66
CA ALA A 118 -27.10 14.27 -2.78
C ALA A 118 -28.44 14.19 -2.04
N GLU A 119 -29.02 12.99 -1.93
CA GLU A 119 -30.31 12.76 -1.29
C GLU A 119 -30.14 12.16 0.12
N PHE A 120 -29.21 11.21 0.26
CA PHE A 120 -29.06 10.42 1.48
C PHE A 120 -27.90 10.85 2.37
N GLY A 121 -27.03 11.75 1.91
CA GLY A 121 -25.86 12.21 2.64
C GLY A 121 -24.79 11.11 2.78
N GLU A 122 -24.27 10.92 3.99
CA GLU A 122 -23.19 9.97 4.26
C GLU A 122 -23.68 8.80 5.13
N PRO A 123 -22.97 7.65 5.11
CA PRO A 123 -23.28 6.55 6.02
C PRO A 123 -23.23 7.04 7.47
N SER A 124 -24.31 6.82 8.22
CA SER A 124 -24.35 7.17 9.64
C SER A 124 -23.21 6.49 10.41
N PRO A 125 -22.67 7.13 11.48
CA PRO A 125 -21.69 6.52 12.37
C PRO A 125 -22.12 5.11 12.79
N ARG A 126 -21.21 4.15 12.63
CA ARG A 126 -21.50 2.73 12.83
C ARG A 126 -20.30 1.98 13.39
N TRP A 127 -20.55 0.81 13.97
CA TRP A 127 -19.55 -0.07 14.54
C TRP A 127 -19.58 -1.43 13.85
N LYS A 128 -18.40 -1.99 13.56
CA LYS A 128 -18.25 -3.31 12.94
C LYS A 128 -19.02 -3.45 11.63
N ALA A 129 -19.02 -2.40 10.82
CA ALA A 129 -19.44 -2.50 9.44
C ALA A 129 -18.41 -3.30 8.63
N VAL A 130 -18.83 -3.86 7.51
CA VAL A 130 -17.93 -4.56 6.59
C VAL A 130 -17.69 -3.65 5.39
N ALA A 131 -16.44 -3.52 4.96
CA ALA A 131 -16.11 -2.84 3.71
C ALA A 131 -15.15 -3.67 2.89
N VAL A 132 -15.30 -3.56 1.58
CA VAL A 132 -14.49 -4.24 0.58
C VAL A 132 -14.19 -3.27 -0.56
N SER A 133 -13.01 -3.36 -1.15
CA SER A 133 -12.69 -2.62 -2.37
C SER A 133 -13.11 -3.41 -3.61
N SER A 134 -13.47 -2.70 -4.67
CA SER A 134 -13.72 -3.30 -5.98
C SER A 134 -12.45 -3.92 -6.54
N ALA A 135 -12.57 -4.86 -7.48
CA ALA A 135 -11.42 -5.49 -8.14
C ALA A 135 -10.56 -4.47 -8.93
N SER A 136 -11.18 -3.42 -9.46
CA SER A 136 -10.48 -2.28 -10.07
C SER A 136 -9.74 -1.41 -9.06
N GLY A 137 -10.04 -1.58 -7.77
CA GLY A 137 -9.56 -0.74 -6.69
C GLY A 137 -10.13 0.66 -6.71
N SER A 138 -11.11 1.01 -7.56
CA SER A 138 -11.64 2.37 -7.69
C SER A 138 -12.75 2.73 -6.70
N GLN A 139 -13.42 1.71 -6.15
CA GLN A 139 -14.62 1.87 -5.33
C GLN A 139 -14.47 1.08 -4.03
N VAL A 140 -15.07 1.60 -2.96
CA VAL A 140 -15.21 0.90 -1.69
C VAL A 140 -16.70 0.69 -1.41
N VAL A 141 -17.08 -0.54 -1.15
CA VAL A 141 -18.44 -0.91 -0.78
C VAL A 141 -18.50 -1.11 0.73
N LEU A 142 -19.42 -0.45 1.41
CA LEU A 142 -19.67 -0.55 2.85
C LEU A 142 -21.06 -1.16 3.08
N PHE A 143 -21.14 -2.20 3.90
CA PHE A 143 -22.38 -2.89 4.22
C PHE A 143 -22.58 -3.06 5.74
N GLY A 144 -23.80 -2.78 6.18
CA GLY A 144 -24.29 -3.11 7.52
C GLY A 144 -23.54 -2.42 8.66
N GLY A 145 -23.37 -3.13 9.77
CA GLY A 145 -22.82 -2.61 11.02
C GLY A 145 -23.91 -2.25 12.05
N GLU A 146 -23.48 -1.78 13.20
CA GLU A 146 -24.35 -1.31 14.28
C GLU A 146 -24.29 0.21 14.37
N THR A 147 -25.43 0.86 14.10
CA THR A 147 -25.61 2.30 14.31
C THR A 147 -26.09 2.55 15.74
N LYS A 148 -26.28 3.82 16.12
CA LYS A 148 -26.75 4.19 17.47
C LYS A 148 -28.12 3.57 17.80
N THR A 149 -28.96 3.31 16.81
CA THR A 149 -30.36 2.93 17.02
C THR A 149 -30.69 1.53 16.53
N ARG A 150 -29.89 0.96 15.61
CA ARG A 150 -30.19 -0.32 14.98
C ARG A 150 -28.96 -0.99 14.36
N TYR A 151 -29.09 -2.29 14.12
CA TYR A 151 -28.30 -2.97 13.09
C TYR A 151 -28.73 -2.48 11.71
N ALA A 152 -27.77 -2.25 10.83
CA ALA A 152 -28.00 -1.80 9.48
C ALA A 152 -27.88 -2.95 8.46
N SER A 153 -28.64 -2.84 7.38
CA SER A 153 -28.58 -3.68 6.17
C SER A 153 -28.46 -2.83 4.92
N ASP A 154 -28.12 -1.54 5.08
CA ASP A 154 -27.89 -0.62 3.98
C ASP A 154 -26.55 -0.89 3.31
N LEU A 155 -26.45 -0.44 2.07
CA LEU A 155 -25.28 -0.58 1.22
C LEU A 155 -24.88 0.80 0.72
N TRP A 156 -23.61 1.13 0.88
CA TRP A 156 -23.02 2.39 0.47
C TRP A 156 -21.82 2.13 -0.41
N VAL A 157 -21.61 2.97 -1.42
CA VAL A 157 -20.42 2.94 -2.27
C VAL A 157 -19.70 4.27 -2.13
N LEU A 158 -18.43 4.22 -1.77
CA LEU A 158 -17.52 5.34 -1.89
C LEU A 158 -16.79 5.20 -3.22
N ASP A 159 -17.04 6.13 -4.13
CA ASP A 159 -16.17 6.33 -5.28
C ASP A 159 -14.92 7.07 -4.81
N ALA A 160 -13.76 6.43 -4.97
CA ALA A 160 -12.46 6.99 -4.61
C ALA A 160 -11.61 7.27 -5.87
N SER A 161 -12.22 7.25 -7.06
CA SER A 161 -11.55 7.66 -8.30
C SER A 161 -11.10 9.12 -8.26
N GLU A 162 -10.23 9.51 -9.21
CA GLU A 162 -9.55 10.81 -9.23
C GLU A 162 -10.49 12.01 -8.97
N GLY A 163 -10.22 12.77 -7.91
CA GLY A 163 -11.00 13.94 -7.51
C GLY A 163 -11.43 13.90 -6.03
N ASP A 164 -12.59 14.49 -5.75
CA ASP A 164 -13.26 14.37 -4.45
C ASP A 164 -13.92 12.99 -4.33
N SER A 165 -13.63 12.26 -3.26
CA SER A 165 -14.28 10.96 -3.05
C SER A 165 -15.75 11.17 -2.73
N ARG A 166 -16.65 10.31 -3.20
CA ARG A 166 -18.09 10.52 -3.06
C ARG A 166 -18.82 9.30 -2.54
N TRP A 167 -19.61 9.47 -1.47
CA TRP A 167 -20.56 8.46 -1.03
C TRP A 167 -21.80 8.45 -1.93
N SER A 168 -22.29 7.26 -2.22
CA SER A 168 -23.55 7.03 -2.91
C SER A 168 -24.33 5.94 -2.18
N PHE A 169 -25.60 6.23 -1.89
CA PHE A 169 -26.48 5.23 -1.29
C PHE A 169 -26.97 4.26 -2.36
N VAL A 170 -26.85 2.96 -2.12
CA VAL A 170 -27.32 1.96 -3.09
C VAL A 170 -28.76 1.58 -2.77
N GLN A 171 -29.68 2.11 -3.56
CA GLN A 171 -31.06 1.64 -3.56
C GLN A 171 -31.13 0.25 -4.21
N LEU A 172 -31.63 -0.73 -3.45
CA LEU A 172 -31.85 -2.07 -3.94
C LEU A 172 -33.22 -2.16 -4.62
N ALA A 173 -33.34 -3.01 -5.64
CA ALA A 173 -34.61 -3.22 -6.34
C ALA A 173 -35.71 -3.69 -5.37
N GLU A 174 -36.97 -3.34 -5.65
CA GLU A 174 -38.11 -3.62 -4.75
C GLU A 174 -38.27 -5.10 -4.39
N ASN A 175 -37.87 -6.01 -5.28
CA ASN A 175 -37.92 -7.46 -5.06
C ASN A 175 -36.56 -8.09 -4.70
N ALA A 176 -35.54 -7.28 -4.41
CA ALA A 176 -34.23 -7.79 -4.02
C ALA A 176 -34.30 -8.43 -2.63
N THR A 177 -33.79 -9.66 -2.49
CA THR A 177 -33.60 -10.28 -1.18
C THR A 177 -32.42 -9.60 -0.49
N VAL A 178 -32.71 -8.65 0.39
CA VAL A 178 -31.68 -7.91 1.12
C VAL A 178 -31.16 -8.77 2.27
N PRO A 179 -29.82 -8.90 2.43
CA PRO A 179 -29.27 -9.60 3.57
C PRO A 179 -29.72 -8.96 4.89
N VAL A 180 -30.07 -9.78 5.89
CA VAL A 180 -30.55 -9.31 7.20
C VAL A 180 -29.52 -8.38 7.86
N ALA A 181 -30.03 -7.35 8.54
CA ALA A 181 -29.22 -6.39 9.28
C ALA A 181 -28.30 -7.07 10.29
N ARG A 182 -27.00 -6.77 10.21
CA ARG A 182 -25.96 -7.44 11.00
C ARG A 182 -24.73 -6.57 11.17
N LYS A 183 -23.86 -6.94 12.10
CA LYS A 183 -22.50 -6.42 12.25
C LYS A 183 -21.48 -7.56 12.14
N ALA A 184 -20.23 -7.24 11.88
CA ALA A 184 -19.14 -8.21 11.87
C ALA A 184 -18.90 -8.82 13.26
N ALA A 185 -18.31 -10.02 13.30
CA ALA A 185 -17.93 -10.70 14.53
C ALA A 185 -16.77 -9.97 15.26
N ALA A 186 -16.43 -10.41 16.47
CA ALA A 186 -15.24 -9.95 17.20
C ALA A 186 -14.05 -10.83 16.87
#